data_AF-A0A4P7H8Y1-F1
#
_entry.id   AF-A0A4P7H8Y1-F1
#
_cell.length_a   1.000
_cell.length_b   1.000
_cell.length_c   1.000
_cell.angle_alpha   90.00
_cell.angle_beta   90.00
_cell.angle_gamma   90.00
#
_symmetry.space_group_name_H-M   'P 1'
#
loop_
_entity.id
_entity.type
_entity.pdbx_description
1 polymer ?
#
loop_
_entity_poly.entity_id
_entity_poly.type
_entity_poly.pdbx_seq_one_letter_code
_entity_poly.pdbx_strand_id
1 'polypeptide(L)'
;MTILYDPVAMNALYDDLQTYGGKMKGEIDSFTQAASNFHANLAGEQAKAGFDAQNKNLLEGLEDTLTKLDALGAQVENALQRALEADGKVGDGFAAF
;
A
#
# COMPACT_ATOMS: atom_id res chain seq x y z
N MET A 1 -18.75 28.83 -1.14
CA MET A 1 -18.79 27.37 -0.96
C MET A 1 -17.35 26.90 -1.04
N THR A 2 -16.77 26.52 0.09
CA THR A 2 -15.37 26.10 0.13
C THR A 2 -15.34 24.62 -0.20
N ILE A 3 -14.84 24.28 -1.39
CA ILE A 3 -14.39 22.92 -1.70
C ILE A 3 -13.44 22.54 -0.55
N LEU A 4 -13.79 21.51 0.23
CA LEU A 4 -13.11 21.22 1.50
C LEU A 4 -11.72 20.58 1.31
N TYR A 5 -11.37 20.18 0.08
CA TYR A 5 -10.11 19.53 -0.29
C TYR A 5 -9.77 19.84 -1.76
N ASP A 6 -8.49 20.02 -2.07
CA ASP A 6 -8.01 20.22 -3.44
C ASP A 6 -7.99 18.86 -4.19
N PRO A 7 -8.83 18.65 -5.23
CA PRO A 7 -8.89 17.38 -5.95
C PRO A 7 -7.56 17.01 -6.62
N VAL A 8 -6.78 18.00 -7.06
CA VAL A 8 -5.47 17.77 -7.70
C VAL A 8 -4.49 17.24 -6.66
N ALA A 9 -4.45 17.86 -5.48
CA ALA A 9 -3.60 17.41 -4.39
C ALA A 9 -4.01 16.01 -3.90
N MET A 10 -5.30 15.71 -3.79
CA MET A 10 -5.79 14.40 -3.37
C MET A 10 -5.47 13.28 -4.37
N ASN A 11 -5.62 13.55 -5.67
CA ASN A 11 -5.21 12.60 -6.72
C ASN A 11 -3.70 12.35 -6.67
N ALA A 12 -2.89 13.40 -6.53
CA ALA A 12 -1.43 13.26 -6.43
C ALA A 12 -1.02 12.43 -5.19
N LEU A 13 -1.65 12.65 -4.05
CA LEU A 13 -1.42 11.85 -2.84
C LEU A 13 -1.84 10.38 -3.01
N TYR A 14 -2.93 10.11 -3.73
CA TYR A 14 -3.34 8.75 -4.08
C TYR A 14 -2.31 8.07 -5.01
N ASP A 15 -1.87 8.77 -6.05
CA ASP A 15 -0.87 8.27 -6.98
C ASP A 15 0.48 7.99 -6.29
N ASP A 16 0.87 8.85 -5.35
CA ASP A 16 2.05 8.64 -4.50
C ASP A 16 1.87 7.39 -3.64
N LEU A 17 0.72 7.21 -2.97
CA LEU A 17 0.44 6.01 -2.17
C LEU A 17 0.51 4.73 -3.00
N GLN A 18 -0.08 4.73 -4.20
CA GLN A 18 0.00 3.59 -5.13
C GLN A 18 1.45 3.34 -5.57
N THR A 19 2.20 4.39 -5.87
CA THR A 19 3.61 4.30 -6.29
C THR A 19 4.50 3.72 -5.20
N TYR A 20 4.43 4.27 -3.98
CA TYR A 20 5.25 3.79 -2.86
C TYR A 20 4.80 2.40 -2.38
N GLY A 21 3.49 2.11 -2.39
CA GLY A 21 2.98 0.78 -2.09
C GLY A 21 3.46 -0.27 -3.10
N GLY A 22 3.43 0.05 -4.39
CA GLY A 22 3.95 -0.80 -5.45
C GLY A 22 5.47 -1.03 -5.35
N LYS A 23 6.24 0.01 -5.03
CA LYS A 23 7.69 -0.12 -4.76
C LYS A 23 7.95 -1.05 -3.59
N MET A 24 7.21 -0.89 -2.49
CA MET A 24 7.36 -1.74 -1.31
C MET A 24 7.05 -3.21 -1.62
N LYS A 25 6.01 -3.50 -2.42
CA LYS A 25 5.74 -4.85 -2.94
C LYS A 25 6.94 -5.44 -3.68
N GLY A 26 7.50 -4.69 -4.63
CA GLY A 26 8.67 -5.13 -5.39
C GLY A 26 9.93 -5.37 -4.53
N GLU A 27 10.15 -4.53 -3.51
CA GLU A 27 11.25 -4.71 -2.56
C GLU A 27 11.05 -5.95 -1.68
N ILE A 28 9.82 -6.24 -1.25
CA ILE A 28 9.47 -7.44 -0.49
C ILE A 28 9.70 -8.71 -1.32
N ASP A 29 9.29 -8.72 -2.58
CA ASP A 29 9.53 -9.84 -3.49
C ASP A 29 11.04 -10.08 -3.69
N SER A 30 11.79 -9.00 -3.90
CA SER A 30 13.24 -9.04 -4.05
C SER A 30 13.94 -9.55 -2.77
N PHE A 31 13.47 -9.10 -1.61
CA PHE A 31 13.95 -9.56 -0.31
C PHE A 31 13.67 -11.06 -0.12
N THR A 32 12.46 -11.51 -0.43
CA THR A 32 12.05 -12.92 -0.32
C THR A 32 12.92 -13.81 -1.20
N GLN A 33 13.20 -13.38 -2.42
CA GLN A 33 14.12 -14.07 -3.33
C GLN A 33 15.55 -14.14 -2.75
N ALA A 34 16.06 -13.03 -2.24
CA ALA A 34 17.40 -12.96 -1.64
C ALA A 34 17.50 -13.85 -0.38
N ALA A 35 16.47 -13.85 0.46
CA ALA A 35 16.36 -14.69 1.65
C ALA A 35 16.35 -16.19 1.28
N SER A 36 15.58 -16.58 0.26
CA SER A 36 15.57 -17.95 -0.25
C SER A 36 16.95 -18.38 -0.76
N ASN A 37 17.63 -17.52 -1.53
CA ASN A 37 18.98 -17.77 -2.02
C ASN A 37 19.99 -17.88 -0.86
N PHE A 38 19.88 -17.02 0.15
CA PHE A 38 20.74 -17.08 1.33
C PHE A 38 20.56 -18.39 2.09
N HIS A 39 19.31 -18.81 2.33
CA HIS A 39 18.99 -20.08 2.98
C HIS A 39 19.57 -21.29 2.24
N ALA A 40 19.45 -21.31 0.91
CA ALA A 40 19.99 -22.37 0.07
C ALA A 40 21.52 -22.50 0.20
N ASN A 41 22.21 -21.40 0.51
CA ASN A 41 23.67 -21.35 0.68
C ASN A 41 24.13 -21.55 2.14
N LEU A 42 23.21 -21.64 3.12
CA LEU A 42 23.58 -21.91 4.50
C LEU A 42 24.10 -23.35 4.65
N ALA A 43 25.25 -23.49 5.31
CA ALA A 43 25.78 -24.77 5.75
C ALA A 43 25.37 -25.04 7.21
N GLY A 44 24.91 -26.25 7.50
CA GLY A 44 24.51 -26.69 8.84
C GLY A 44 23.03 -26.49 9.16
N GLU A 45 22.41 -27.52 9.75
CA GLU A 45 20.96 -27.53 10.05
C GLU A 45 20.55 -26.50 11.10
N GLN A 46 21.39 -26.24 12.12
CA GLN A 46 21.09 -25.25 13.14
C GLN A 46 21.07 -23.81 12.59
N ALA A 47 21.96 -23.48 11.65
CA ALA A 47 21.97 -22.18 11.00
C ALA A 47 20.72 -21.98 10.13
N LYS A 48 20.29 -23.04 9.41
CA LYS A 48 19.05 -23.04 8.64
C LYS A 48 17.82 -22.85 9.52
N ALA A 49 17.72 -23.61 10.62
CA ALA A 49 16.59 -23.49 11.54
C ALA A 49 16.47 -22.10 12.18
N GLY A 50 17.60 -21.49 12.59
CA GLY A 50 17.62 -20.13 13.12
C GLY A 50 17.23 -19.09 12.06
N PHE A 51 17.69 -19.27 10.81
CA PHE A 51 17.28 -18.43 9.70
C PHE A 51 15.79 -18.57 9.40
N ASP A 52 15.27 -19.79 9.33
CA ASP A 52 13.87 -20.08 8.97
C ASP A 52 12.89 -19.43 9.95
N ALA A 53 13.18 -19.52 11.26
CA ALA A 53 12.36 -18.87 12.27
C ALA A 53 12.29 -17.35 12.07
N GLN A 54 13.43 -16.71 11.78
CA GLN A 54 13.49 -15.27 11.65
C GLN A 54 12.98 -14.76 10.30
N ASN A 55 13.24 -15.50 9.22
CA ASN A 55 12.71 -15.23 7.90
C ASN A 55 11.18 -15.33 7.90
N LYS A 56 10.61 -16.33 8.60
CA LYS A 56 9.15 -16.47 8.74
C LYS A 56 8.53 -15.24 9.43
N ASN A 57 9.06 -14.82 10.58
CA ASN A 57 8.55 -13.65 11.30
C ASN A 57 8.60 -12.38 10.45
N LEU A 58 9.68 -12.22 9.68
CA LEU A 58 9.84 -11.07 8.80
C LEU A 58 8.83 -11.11 7.65
N LEU A 59 8.67 -12.26 6.98
CA LEU A 59 7.69 -12.42 5.90
C LEU A 59 6.26 -12.15 6.38
N GLU A 60 5.87 -12.69 7.54
CA GLU A 60 4.56 -12.42 8.14
C GLU A 60 4.35 -10.91 8.39
N GLY A 61 5.36 -10.20 8.91
CA GLY A 61 5.27 -8.75 9.12
C GLY A 61 5.20 -7.95 7.81
N LEU A 62 5.89 -8.40 6.76
CA LEU A 62 5.85 -7.79 5.44
C LEU A 62 4.49 -8.01 4.76
N GLU A 63 3.94 -9.21 4.82
CA GLU A 63 2.59 -9.54 4.30
C GLU A 63 1.49 -8.75 5.01
N ASP A 64 1.58 -8.62 6.34
CA ASP A 64 0.65 -7.77 7.12
C ASP A 64 0.77 -6.29 6.70
N THR A 65 1.99 -5.81 6.49
CA THR A 65 2.22 -4.43 6.00
C THR A 65 1.61 -4.22 4.61
N LEU A 66 1.77 -5.17 3.70
CA LEU A 66 1.15 -5.11 2.37
C LEU A 66 -0.37 -5.10 2.44
N THR A 67 -0.95 -5.94 3.28
CA THR A 67 -2.41 -5.98 3.50
C THR A 67 -2.92 -4.64 4.01
N LYS A 68 -2.20 -4.02 4.95
CA LYS A 68 -2.54 -2.69 5.48
C LYS A 68 -2.40 -1.58 4.43
N LEU A 69 -1.39 -1.65 3.57
CA LEU A 69 -1.21 -0.71 2.46
C LEU A 69 -2.35 -0.83 1.44
N ASP A 70 -2.76 -2.04 1.08
CA ASP A 70 -3.88 -2.27 0.17
C ASP A 70 -5.20 -1.77 0.77
N ALA A 71 -5.42 -2.03 2.06
CA ALA A 71 -6.58 -1.51 2.78
C ALA A 71 -6.59 0.03 2.83
N LEU A 72 -5.43 0.65 3.08
CA LEU A 72 -5.29 2.10 3.08
C LEU A 72 -5.57 2.68 1.69
N GLY A 73 -5.00 2.10 0.63
CA GLY A 73 -5.24 2.50 -0.75
C GLY A 73 -6.72 2.46 -1.11
N ALA A 74 -7.41 1.38 -0.75
CA ALA A 74 -8.86 1.24 -0.97
C ALA A 74 -9.68 2.28 -0.19
N GLN A 75 -9.30 2.59 1.06
CA GLN A 75 -10.00 3.63 1.84
C GLN A 75 -9.81 5.03 1.25
N VAL A 76 -8.60 5.33 0.79
CA VAL A 76 -8.30 6.62 0.14
C VAL A 76 -9.06 6.77 -1.18
N GLU A 77 -9.13 5.71 -2.00
CA GLU A 77 -9.91 5.71 -3.25
C GLU A 77 -11.40 5.92 -2.98
N ASN A 78 -11.97 5.21 -2.01
CA ASN A 78 -13.37 5.37 -1.63
C ASN A 78 -13.65 6.78 -1.10
N ALA A 79 -12.74 7.35 -0.31
CA ALA A 79 -12.87 8.70 0.21
C ALA A 79 -12.85 9.73 -0.94
N LEU A 80 -11.94 9.56 -1.91
CA LEU A 80 -11.82 10.39 -3.10
C LEU A 80 -13.09 10.34 -3.97
N GLN A 81 -13.64 9.14 -4.23
CA GLN A 81 -14.87 9.00 -5.01
C GLN A 81 -16.06 9.70 -4.34
N ARG A 82 -16.25 9.49 -3.03
CA ARG A 82 -17.31 10.18 -2.28
C ARG A 82 -17.14 11.69 -2.28
N ALA A 83 -15.90 12.15 -2.20
CA ALA A 83 -15.55 13.55 -2.31
C ALA A 83 -16.01 14.12 -3.67
N LEU A 84 -15.58 13.54 -4.78
CA LEU A 84 -15.94 13.97 -6.13
C LEU A 84 -17.46 13.94 -6.36
N GLU A 85 -18.17 12.91 -5.89
CA GLU A 85 -19.63 12.83 -5.98
C GLU A 85 -20.36 13.92 -5.20
N ALA A 86 -19.86 14.25 -4.00
CA ALA A 86 -20.44 15.31 -3.17
C ALA A 86 -20.25 16.69 -3.85
N ASP A 87 -19.08 16.95 -4.43
CA ASP A 87 -18.80 18.19 -5.16
C ASP A 87 -19.69 18.34 -6.40
N GLY A 88 -19.86 17.25 -7.18
CA GLY A 88 -20.73 17.24 -8.38
C GLY A 88 -22.21 17.52 -8.08
N LYS A 89 -22.78 16.89 -7.04
CA LYS A 89 -24.18 17.14 -6.63
C LYS A 89 -24.41 18.56 -6.13
N VAL A 90 -23.42 19.14 -5.47
CA VAL A 90 -23.50 20.50 -4.97
C VAL A 90 -23.38 21.48 -6.15
N GLY A 91 -22.53 21.24 -7.14
CA GLY A 91 -22.45 22.04 -8.38
C GLY A 91 -23.74 22.08 -9.19
N ASP A 92 -24.41 20.93 -9.36
CA ASP A 92 -25.69 20.84 -10.09
C ASP A 92 -26.85 21.51 -9.35
N GLY A 93 -26.85 21.50 -8.01
CA GLY A 93 -27.89 22.11 -7.18
C GLY A 93 -27.95 23.64 -7.25
N PHE A 94 -26.86 24.31 -7.68
CA PHE A 94 -26.82 25.75 -7.92
C PHE A 94 -26.96 26.13 -9.41
N ALA A 95 -26.84 25.17 -10.34
CA ALA A 95 -27.11 25.41 -11.77
C ALA A 95 -28.61 25.44 -12.10
N ALA A 96 -29.47 25.00 -11.18
CA ALA A 96 -30.93 24.97 -11.32
C ALA A 96 -31.67 26.17 -10.67
N PHE A 97 -30.96 27.22 -10.26
CA PHE A 97 -31.54 28.47 -9.74
C PHE A 97 -31.12 29.70 -10.56
#